data_AF-A0A399WWF6-F1
#
_entry.id   AF-A0A399WWF6-F1
#
_cell.length_a   1.000
_cell.length_b   1.000
_cell.length_c   1.000
_cell.angle_alpha   90.00
_cell.angle_beta   90.00
_cell.angle_gamma   90.00
#
_symmetry.space_group_name_H-M   'P 1'
#
loop_
_entity.id
_entity.type
_entity.pdbx_description
1 polymer ?
#
loop_
_entity_poly.entity_id
_entity_poly.type
_entity_poly.pdbx_seq_one_letter_code
_entity_poly.pdbx_strand_id
1 'polypeptide(L)'
;MRVNPNVRLLKRGAAFTSWVRWEERERMPCVDQPGVYLLAHFSKRPTGTARATLKEIIYIGKTSRTFRKRWNEFNRSASHIGPEERRGHSAGRRYWRVHCGKIQNLWVAACVTSKHEAAVLEKELISAFASQWGRPPEFNWFRKSAEKSRA
;
A
#
# COMPACT_ATOMS: atom_id res chain seq x y z
N MET A 1 8.38 -26.67 11.22
CA MET A 1 9.39 -25.88 10.47
C MET A 1 8.80 -24.52 10.14
N ARG A 2 9.22 -23.44 10.83
CA ARG A 2 8.76 -22.07 10.53
C ARG A 2 9.68 -21.48 9.47
N VAL A 3 9.25 -21.52 8.22
CA VAL A 3 9.94 -20.78 7.16
C VAL A 3 9.72 -19.29 7.44
N ASN A 4 10.78 -18.59 7.81
CA ASN A 4 10.80 -17.14 8.00
C ASN A 4 10.51 -16.45 6.65
N PRO A 5 9.35 -15.79 6.45
CA PRO A 5 9.01 -15.21 5.16
C PRO A 5 9.60 -13.80 5.11
N ASN A 6 10.93 -13.70 5.09
CA ASN A 6 11.51 -12.69 4.23
C ASN A 6 11.15 -13.12 2.82
N VAL A 7 9.99 -12.62 2.40
CA VAL A 7 9.41 -12.72 1.08
C VAL A 7 10.52 -12.91 0.04
N ARG A 8 10.63 -14.13 -0.49
CA ARG A 8 11.52 -14.55 -1.60
C ARG A 8 11.27 -13.77 -2.91
N LEU A 9 10.47 -12.69 -2.88
CA LEU A 9 9.86 -12.02 -4.04
C LEU A 9 10.60 -10.73 -4.44
N LEU A 10 11.56 -10.26 -3.64
CA LEU A 10 12.52 -9.26 -4.09
C LEU A 10 13.69 -9.96 -4.81
N LYS A 11 13.42 -10.59 -5.95
CA LYS A 11 14.52 -11.01 -6.85
C LYS A 11 15.05 -9.78 -7.59
N ARG A 12 16.38 -9.63 -7.65
CA ARG A 12 17.15 -8.60 -8.39
C ARG A 12 17.19 -7.20 -7.77
N GLY A 13 17.63 -7.07 -6.51
CA GLY A 13 18.00 -5.76 -5.94
C GLY A 13 16.84 -4.78 -5.70
N ALA A 14 15.60 -5.18 -5.98
CA ALA A 14 14.42 -4.42 -5.60
C ALA A 14 14.34 -4.37 -4.06
N ALA A 15 14.34 -3.19 -3.48
CA ALA A 15 14.16 -2.98 -2.06
C ALA A 15 13.21 -1.82 -1.84
N PHE A 16 12.42 -1.89 -0.77
CA PHE A 16 11.66 -0.71 -0.36
C PHE A 16 12.60 0.36 0.17
N THR A 17 12.20 1.62 0.02
CA THR A 17 12.81 2.72 0.76
C THR A 17 12.65 2.52 2.27
N SER A 18 13.39 3.31 3.04
CA SER A 18 12.96 3.58 4.42
C SER A 18 11.58 4.26 4.42
N TRP A 19 10.91 4.17 5.57
CA TRP A 19 9.64 4.84 5.78
C TRP A 19 9.80 6.36 5.81
N VAL A 20 8.91 7.04 5.09
CA VAL A 20 8.81 8.50 5.03
C VAL A 20 7.42 8.90 5.52
N ARG A 21 7.34 10.01 6.27
CA ARG A 21 6.05 10.57 6.67
C ARG A 21 5.24 10.94 5.42
N TRP A 22 3.93 10.74 5.46
CA TRP A 22 3.08 10.99 4.31
C TRP A 22 3.19 12.42 3.78
N GLU A 23 3.37 13.40 4.66
CA GLU A 23 3.55 14.81 4.35
C GLU A 23 4.86 15.08 3.59
N GLU A 24 5.87 14.24 3.77
CA GLU A 24 7.20 14.36 3.17
C GLU A 24 7.35 13.54 1.89
N ARG A 25 6.32 12.78 1.49
CA ARG A 25 6.36 11.84 0.34
C ARG A 25 6.85 12.47 -0.96
N GLU A 26 6.56 13.75 -1.19
CA GLU A 26 6.94 14.46 -2.42
C GLU A 26 8.45 14.72 -2.53
N ARG A 27 9.20 14.54 -1.43
CA ARG A 27 10.66 14.67 -1.37
C ARG A 27 11.39 13.35 -1.61
N MET A 28 10.67 12.24 -1.75
CA MET A 28 11.29 10.93 -1.99
C MET A 28 12.00 10.93 -3.36
N PRO A 29 13.27 10.49 -3.46
CA PRO A 29 14.01 10.50 -4.72
C PRO A 29 13.34 9.71 -5.85
N CYS A 30 12.54 8.71 -5.51
CA CYS A 30 11.83 7.87 -6.47
C CYS A 30 10.44 8.39 -6.88
N VAL A 31 10.00 9.56 -6.41
CA VAL A 31 8.60 10.01 -6.53
C VAL A 31 8.10 10.09 -7.98
N ASP A 32 8.99 10.30 -8.94
CA ASP A 32 8.66 10.36 -10.37
C ASP A 32 8.83 9.00 -11.11
N GLN A 33 8.99 7.91 -10.36
CA GLN A 33 9.13 6.55 -10.90
C GLN A 33 7.85 5.70 -10.69
N PRO A 34 7.66 4.63 -11.50
CA PRO A 34 6.65 3.61 -11.25
C PRO A 34 7.08 2.60 -10.18
N GLY A 35 6.11 1.82 -9.68
CA GLY A 35 6.40 0.69 -8.81
C GLY A 35 5.29 0.37 -7.81
N VAL A 36 5.69 -0.24 -6.69
CA VAL A 36 4.81 -0.63 -5.59
C VAL A 36 5.09 0.24 -4.37
N TYR A 37 4.06 0.58 -3.62
CA TYR A 37 4.17 1.34 -2.38
C TYR A 37 3.33 0.72 -1.27
N LEU A 38 3.77 0.98 -0.04
CA LEU A 38 3.13 0.55 1.19
C LEU A 38 2.62 1.80 1.92
N LEU A 39 1.40 1.75 2.45
CA LEU A 39 0.90 2.71 3.42
C LEU A 39 0.71 2.02 4.77
N ALA A 40 1.13 2.69 5.83
CA ALA A 40 1.07 2.14 7.17
C ALA A 40 0.75 3.21 8.23
N HIS A 41 0.10 2.78 9.30
CA HIS A 41 -0.08 3.59 10.50
C HIS A 41 0.87 3.14 11.60
N PHE A 42 1.81 4.01 11.95
CA PHE A 42 2.72 3.75 13.07
C PHE A 42 2.53 4.80 14.16
N SER A 43 2.37 4.35 15.41
CA SER A 43 2.34 5.23 16.59
C SER A 43 3.71 5.82 16.93
N LYS A 44 4.80 5.21 16.46
CA LYS A 44 6.18 5.69 16.60
C LYS A 44 6.90 5.61 15.25
N ARG A 45 7.90 6.44 15.03
CA ARG A 45 8.69 6.41 13.78
C ARG A 45 9.26 4.99 13.56
N PRO A 46 8.93 4.32 12.46
CA PRO A 46 9.53 3.03 12.13
C PRO A 46 10.99 3.22 11.70
N THR A 47 11.85 2.26 12.05
CA THR A 47 13.29 2.29 11.75
C THR A 47 13.65 1.31 10.63
N GLY A 48 14.62 1.68 9.80
CA GLY A 48 15.17 0.82 8.75
C GLY A 48 14.30 0.71 7.50
N THR A 49 14.68 -0.24 6.63
CA THR A 49 13.99 -0.54 5.37
C THR A 49 12.59 -1.10 5.62
N ALA A 50 11.61 -0.62 4.85
CA ALA A 50 10.24 -1.07 5.00
C ALA A 50 10.07 -2.55 4.63
N ARG A 51 9.19 -3.23 5.39
CA ARG A 51 8.81 -4.63 5.17
C ARG A 51 7.31 -4.69 4.92
N ALA A 52 6.91 -5.36 3.83
CA ALA A 52 5.51 -5.44 3.43
C ALA A 52 4.64 -6.35 4.32
N THR A 53 5.24 -7.05 5.29
CA THR A 53 4.55 -7.98 6.20
C THR A 53 4.30 -7.43 7.60
N LEU A 54 4.60 -6.15 7.85
CA LEU A 54 4.32 -5.49 9.14
C LEU A 54 2.82 -5.37 9.36
N LYS A 55 2.32 -5.64 10.57
CA LYS A 55 0.87 -5.58 10.88
C LYS A 55 0.29 -4.17 10.68
N GLU A 56 1.13 -3.15 10.74
CA GLU A 56 0.80 -1.73 10.58
C GLU A 56 0.49 -1.36 9.12
N ILE A 57 0.78 -2.23 8.15
CA ILE A 57 0.40 -1.98 6.75
C ILE A 57 -1.13 -1.98 6.62
N ILE A 58 -1.65 -0.85 6.17
CA ILE A 58 -3.08 -0.65 5.89
C ILE A 58 -3.38 -0.76 4.40
N TYR A 59 -2.39 -0.54 3.54
CA TYR A 59 -2.57 -0.61 2.09
C TYR A 59 -1.26 -0.95 1.36
N ILE A 60 -1.38 -1.80 0.35
CA ILE A 60 -0.34 -2.12 -0.64
C ILE A 60 -0.90 -1.74 -1.99
N GLY A 61 -0.24 -0.81 -2.68
CA GLY A 61 -0.70 -0.33 -3.97
C GLY A 61 0.40 -0.31 -5.01
N LYS A 62 0.02 -0.40 -6.27
CA LYS A 62 0.93 -0.16 -7.40
C LYS A 62 0.58 1.06 -8.23
N THR A 63 1.56 1.51 -8.98
CA THR A 63 1.39 2.51 -10.04
C THR A 63 2.24 2.15 -11.25
N SER A 64 1.63 2.26 -12.44
CA SER A 64 2.35 2.20 -13.72
C SER A 64 2.64 3.59 -14.29
N ARG A 65 2.24 4.64 -13.58
CA ARG A 65 2.58 6.04 -13.85
C ARG A 65 3.70 6.41 -12.87
N THR A 66 3.66 7.60 -12.29
CA THR A 66 4.56 7.96 -11.19
C THR A 66 3.91 7.73 -9.84
N PHE A 67 4.73 7.54 -8.79
CA PHE A 67 4.27 7.59 -7.41
C PHE A 67 3.60 8.94 -7.11
N ARG A 68 4.17 10.06 -7.53
CA ARG A 68 3.61 11.41 -7.37
C ARG A 68 2.14 11.47 -7.77
N LYS A 69 1.83 11.06 -9.00
CA LYS A 69 0.46 11.08 -9.54
C LYS A 69 -0.48 10.21 -8.71
N ARG A 70 -0.06 8.99 -8.37
CA ARG A 70 -0.90 8.05 -7.62
C ARG A 70 -1.10 8.48 -6.16
N TRP A 71 -0.07 8.99 -5.52
CA TRP A 71 -0.15 9.50 -4.15
C TRP A 71 -0.99 10.76 -4.05
N ASN A 72 -0.96 11.65 -5.05
CA ASN A 72 -1.81 12.83 -5.05
C ASN A 72 -3.28 12.50 -5.32
N GLU A 73 -3.56 11.47 -6.12
CA GLU A 73 -4.91 10.90 -6.24
C GLU A 73 -5.41 10.32 -4.91
N PHE A 74 -4.57 9.55 -4.21
CA PHE A 74 -4.90 9.06 -2.88
C PHE A 74 -5.14 10.22 -1.91
N ASN A 75 -4.21 11.17 -1.83
CA ASN A 75 -4.26 12.31 -0.91
C ASN A 75 -5.55 13.09 -1.09
N ARG A 76 -5.85 13.53 -2.31
CA ARG A 76 -7.09 14.25 -2.62
C ARG A 76 -8.33 13.51 -2.15
N SER A 77 -8.40 12.19 -2.37
CA SER A 77 -9.54 11.39 -1.90
C SER A 77 -9.53 11.09 -0.40
N ALA A 78 -8.36 11.10 0.25
CA ALA A 78 -8.20 10.80 1.66
C ALA A 78 -8.37 12.03 2.56
N SER A 79 -8.10 13.26 2.07
CA SER A 79 -8.15 14.50 2.87
C SER A 79 -9.27 15.47 2.50
N HIS A 80 -9.83 15.42 1.29
CA HIS A 80 -10.69 16.50 0.78
C HIS A 80 -12.09 16.08 0.32
N ILE A 81 -12.39 14.79 0.28
CA ILE A 81 -13.66 14.31 -0.29
C ILE A 81 -14.61 13.87 0.84
N GLY A 82 -15.75 14.57 0.96
CA GLY A 82 -16.90 14.10 1.74
C GLY A 82 -17.57 12.86 1.11
N PRO A 83 -18.56 12.22 1.75
CA PRO A 83 -19.13 10.95 1.31
C PRO A 83 -19.80 11.00 -0.09
N GLU A 84 -20.11 12.20 -0.59
CA GLU A 84 -21.00 12.40 -1.74
C GLU A 84 -20.28 12.45 -3.10
N GLU A 85 -18.97 12.69 -3.16
CA GLU A 85 -18.26 12.68 -4.44
C GLU A 85 -17.80 11.27 -4.83
N ARG A 86 -18.53 10.67 -5.77
CA ARG A 86 -18.27 9.32 -6.33
C ARG A 86 -16.97 9.21 -7.15
N ARG A 87 -16.18 10.27 -7.31
CA ARG A 87 -14.97 10.32 -8.16
C ARG A 87 -13.71 10.38 -7.28
N GLY A 88 -12.76 9.44 -7.44
CA GLY A 88 -11.52 9.42 -6.62
C GLY A 88 -10.82 8.07 -6.51
N HIS A 89 -9.69 8.01 -5.81
CA HIS A 89 -8.98 6.77 -5.52
C HIS A 89 -9.76 5.94 -4.47
N SER A 90 -10.12 4.69 -4.78
CA SER A 90 -10.98 3.86 -3.93
C SER A 90 -10.42 3.67 -2.51
N ALA A 91 -9.11 3.43 -2.39
CA ALA A 91 -8.45 3.32 -1.09
C ALA A 91 -8.48 4.65 -0.32
N GLY A 92 -8.33 5.80 -1.02
CA GLY A 92 -8.39 7.12 -0.40
C GLY A 92 -9.78 7.44 0.15
N ARG A 93 -10.84 7.15 -0.62
CA ARG A 93 -12.23 7.32 -0.12
C ARG A 93 -12.53 6.43 1.08
N ARG A 94 -12.04 5.20 1.07
CA ARG A 94 -12.22 4.29 2.21
C ARG A 94 -11.45 4.79 3.42
N TYR A 95 -10.22 5.24 3.23
CA TYR A 95 -9.42 5.89 4.27
C TYR A 95 -10.18 7.07 4.88
N TRP A 96 -10.73 7.98 4.06
CA TRP A 96 -11.50 9.13 4.55
C TRP A 96 -12.68 8.70 5.43
N ARG A 97 -13.45 7.67 5.01
CA ARG A 97 -14.59 7.16 5.80
C ARG A 97 -14.19 6.57 7.15
N VAL A 98 -13.02 5.95 7.25
CA VAL A 98 -12.55 5.32 8.48
C VAL A 98 -11.86 6.33 9.40
N HIS A 99 -11.09 7.27 8.84
CA HIS A 99 -10.25 8.19 9.59
C HIS A 99 -10.75 9.64 9.59
N CYS A 100 -11.96 9.90 9.09
CA CYS A 100 -12.59 11.23 8.99
C CYS A 100 -11.66 12.28 8.36
N GLY A 101 -10.97 11.90 7.29
CA GLY A 101 -10.03 12.78 6.59
C GLY A 101 -8.70 13.07 7.31
N LYS A 102 -8.48 12.52 8.51
CA LYS A 102 -7.27 12.77 9.29
C LYS A 102 -6.11 11.90 8.78
N ILE A 103 -5.14 12.53 8.13
CA ILE A 103 -3.91 11.88 7.66
C ILE A 103 -2.80 12.05 8.71
N GLN A 104 -3.08 11.69 9.96
CA GLN A 104 -2.07 11.69 11.02
C GLN A 104 -1.41 10.31 11.10
N ASN A 105 -0.11 10.28 11.42
CA ASN A 105 0.66 9.04 11.58
C ASN A 105 0.65 8.11 10.36
N LEU A 106 0.40 8.66 9.16
CA LEU A 106 0.50 7.91 7.90
C LEU A 106 1.93 7.94 7.40
N TRP A 107 2.44 6.76 7.06
CA TRP A 107 3.78 6.57 6.53
C TRP A 107 3.70 5.86 5.19
N VAL A 108 4.67 6.16 4.32
CA VAL A 108 4.81 5.54 3.00
C VAL A 108 6.21 5.01 2.80
N ALA A 109 6.30 3.89 2.11
CA ALA A 109 7.54 3.36 1.54
C ALA A 109 7.29 2.93 0.09
N ALA A 110 8.31 3.01 -0.75
CA ALA A 110 8.21 2.74 -2.18
C ALA A 110 9.27 1.75 -2.64
N CYS A 111 8.95 0.93 -3.62
CA CYS A 111 9.86 0.04 -4.33
C CYS A 111 9.70 0.31 -5.82
N VAL A 112 10.75 0.84 -6.45
CA VAL A 112 10.75 1.13 -7.90
C VAL A 112 10.82 -0.18 -8.66
N THR A 113 9.91 -0.35 -9.63
CA THR A 113 9.88 -1.52 -10.51
C THR A 113 9.35 -1.13 -11.88
N SER A 114 9.52 -1.99 -12.89
CA SER A 114 8.77 -1.84 -14.14
C SER A 114 7.25 -2.00 -13.91
N LYS A 115 6.45 -1.58 -14.90
CA LYS A 115 4.97 -1.73 -14.87
C LYS A 115 4.53 -3.18 -14.71
N HIS A 116 5.19 -4.12 -15.38
CA HIS A 116 4.85 -5.54 -15.35
C HIS A 116 5.20 -6.15 -13.99
N GLU A 117 6.40 -5.86 -13.49
CA GLU A 117 6.85 -6.28 -12.16
C GLU A 117 5.97 -5.71 -11.05
N ALA A 118 5.54 -4.46 -11.16
CA ALA A 118 4.68 -3.84 -10.14
C ALA A 118 3.36 -4.59 -9.94
N ALA A 119 2.78 -5.13 -11.03
CA ALA A 119 1.53 -5.88 -10.99
C ALA A 119 1.67 -7.27 -10.37
N VAL A 120 2.80 -7.92 -10.63
CA VAL A 120 3.13 -9.23 -10.02
C VAL A 120 3.45 -9.02 -8.54
N LEU A 121 4.35 -8.09 -8.24
CA LEU A 121 4.80 -7.79 -6.89
C LEU A 121 3.66 -7.34 -5.97
N GLU A 122 2.74 -6.47 -6.41
CA GLU A 122 1.58 -6.07 -5.59
C GLU A 122 0.75 -7.29 -5.14
N LYS A 123 0.44 -8.20 -6.07
CA LYS A 123 -0.37 -9.40 -5.76
C LYS A 123 0.35 -10.32 -4.80
N GLU A 124 1.64 -10.52 -5.04
CA GLU A 124 2.53 -11.33 -4.22
C GLU A 124 2.65 -10.80 -2.79
N LEU A 125 2.81 -9.48 -2.62
CA LEU A 125 2.89 -8.85 -1.30
C LEU A 125 1.55 -8.87 -0.55
N ILE A 126 0.42 -8.66 -1.25
CA ILE A 126 -0.91 -8.79 -0.64
C ILE A 126 -1.14 -10.24 -0.18
N SER A 127 -0.76 -11.22 -1.01
CA SER A 127 -0.87 -12.64 -0.68
C SER A 127 0.00 -12.98 0.54
N ALA A 128 1.27 -12.56 0.55
CA ALA A 128 2.17 -12.79 1.68
C ALA A 128 1.66 -12.16 2.99
N PHE A 129 1.15 -10.93 2.94
CA PHE A 129 0.52 -10.29 4.08
C PHE A 129 -0.69 -11.10 4.56
N ALA A 130 -1.57 -11.52 3.65
CA ALA A 130 -2.76 -12.29 3.97
C ALA A 130 -2.44 -13.67 4.57
N SER A 131 -1.43 -14.37 4.04
CA SER A 131 -0.95 -15.62 4.62
C SER A 131 -0.41 -15.45 6.04
N GLN A 132 0.20 -14.31 6.36
CA GLN A 132 0.76 -14.05 7.69
C GLN A 132 -0.31 -13.63 8.71
N TRP A 133 -1.30 -12.83 8.29
CA TRP A 133 -2.26 -12.21 9.21
C TRP A 133 -3.70 -12.74 9.09
N GLY A 134 -3.93 -13.73 8.22
CA GLY A 134 -5.25 -14.32 7.96
C GLY A 134 -6.23 -13.40 7.19
N ARG A 135 -5.80 -12.20 6.78
CA ARG A 135 -6.61 -11.21 6.06
C ARG A 135 -5.72 -10.25 5.25
N PRO A 136 -6.21 -9.65 4.14
CA PRO A 136 -5.48 -8.60 3.45
C PRO A 136 -5.28 -7.35 4.32
N PRO A 137 -4.39 -6.42 3.92
CA PRO A 137 -4.38 -5.07 4.48
C PRO A 137 -5.77 -4.44 4.39
N GLU A 138 -6.10 -3.59 5.36
CA GLU A 138 -7.46 -3.07 5.57
C GLU A 138 -8.09 -2.44 4.32
N PHE A 139 -7.28 -1.72 3.52
CA PHE A 139 -7.73 -1.02 2.32
C PHE A 139 -7.44 -1.78 1.02
N ASN A 140 -6.95 -3.02 1.10
CA ASN A 140 -6.88 -3.95 -0.03
C ASN A 140 -8.10 -4.87 -0.02
N TRP A 141 -8.85 -4.91 -1.12
CA TRP A 141 -10.04 -5.75 -1.23
C TRP A 141 -9.69 -7.10 -1.87
N PHE A 142 -10.09 -8.21 -1.25
CA PHE A 142 -10.33 -9.46 -1.97
C PHE A 142 -11.81 -9.50 -2.33
N ARG A 143 -12.15 -9.57 -3.63
CA ARG A 143 -13.47 -10.10 -3.96
C ARG A 143 -13.39 -11.54 -3.49
N LYS A 144 -14.11 -11.91 -2.44
CA LYS A 144 -14.53 -13.31 -2.30
C LYS A 144 -15.19 -13.61 -3.64
N SER A 145 -14.57 -14.43 -4.48
CA SER A 145 -15.30 -15.14 -5.50
C SER A 145 -16.45 -15.79 -4.74
N ALA A 146 -17.68 -15.40 -5.08
CA ALA A 146 -18.86 -16.02 -4.51
C ALA A 146 -18.65 -17.53 -4.64
N GLU A 147 -18.54 -18.22 -3.51
CA GLU A 147 -18.80 -19.65 -3.48
C GLU A 147 -20.21 -19.78 -4.05
N LYS A 148 -20.30 -20.22 -5.31
CA LYS A 148 -21.54 -20.83 -5.78
C LYS A 148 -21.68 -22.07 -4.93
N SER A 149 -22.43 -21.95 -3.84
CA SER A 149 -23.11 -23.06 -3.20
C SER A 149 -23.93 -23.76 -4.29
N ARG A 150 -23.35 -24.79 -4.91
CA ARG A 150 -24.12 -25.84 -5.55
C ARG A 150 -24.42 -26.83 -4.45
N ALA A 151 -25.59 -26.63 -3.83
CA ALA A 151 -26.39 -27.73 -3.32
C ALA A 151 -26.88 -28.55 -4.52
#